data_AF-A0A0F9GIH8-F1
#
_entry.id   AF-A0A0F9GIH8-F1
#
_cell.length_a   1.000
_cell.length_b   1.000
_cell.length_c   1.000
_cell.angle_alpha   90.00
_cell.angle_beta   90.00
_cell.angle_gamma   90.00
#
_symmetry.space_group_name_H-M   'P 1'
#
loop_
_entity.id
_entity.type
_entity.pdbx_description
1 polymer ?
#
loop_
_entity_poly.entity_id
_entity_poly.type
_entity_poly.pdbx_seq_one_letter_code
_entity_poly.pdbx_strand_id
1 'polypeptide(L)'
;MGENEKYTTDVEWVKDQHKFLKIGIEKTADAIKIEEKKDRKNIDIWLDIINKTTGEVTGQKLIHKNVAAVLIEDFNFITIGETRLDILYYKDGQYIKGGDLLIANEVQKMTENRVKNYDILEVIGQIKRRTYKDRSVLTQTPKEMMCVNNGILNIITLKLIPHNPELIFTQKIPHDFKPGEDCKKIKTFLGELLKEDDLKTVQEYTGYLLWREDIFKKAVICVGEKDTGKTTFNKLIVNFVGEQNTSGESLHRIISDKFSAENLYNKLLNIYDDLSFKDIDDTGAFKIITGNGWVSGEKKFGDRFRFRNYAKLMFNTNKISSVEDSDDEAYFGRWIILFFNNVFNGENVKRNVIEDITTPKEMAGFLNWGLIGLKRLFDNNGFSYPYTAEDNKRMMEKDSSSISAFAQDFLIVQPTAWISKEDLYNVYSEYVNMFGGARVTKEKFGRDLPKKEKFIIEGRMDTTIKKSITGWLNIGFTTNKAFNTFLQVISIKNKIKYIPKIIIHFTYYYSRHMIIEKALKALLFYKGGKLIPDEEQKKQKEEDKKKKISVARQKEIAEIDKLGETEVKDEQVLSEEEAQKAQDKA
;
A
#
# COMPACT_ATOMS: atom_id res chain seq x y z
N MET A 1 -13.17 0.57 38.44
CA MET A 1 -14.47 0.35 37.77
C MET A 1 -14.98 1.72 37.37
N GLY A 2 -15.12 1.95 36.06
CA GLY A 2 -15.47 3.25 35.49
C GLY A 2 -14.87 3.44 34.09
N GLU A 3 -15.60 2.96 33.08
CA GLU A 3 -15.71 3.45 31.69
C GLU A 3 -14.44 3.77 30.88
N ASN A 4 -14.02 2.78 30.09
CA ASN A 4 -13.31 2.97 28.81
C ASN A 4 -13.98 2.10 27.74
N GLU A 5 -15.29 2.27 27.57
CA GLU A 5 -16.02 1.83 26.38
C GLU A 5 -15.96 2.95 25.33
N LYS A 6 -14.89 2.92 24.52
CA LYS A 6 -14.82 3.68 23.25
C LYS A 6 -14.61 2.77 22.04
N TYR A 7 -15.07 1.52 22.17
CA TYR A 7 -15.42 0.66 21.05
C TYR A 7 -16.93 0.43 21.12
N THR A 8 -17.71 1.47 20.80
CA THR A 8 -19.15 1.31 20.61
C THR A 8 -19.36 0.42 19.40
N THR A 9 -19.89 -0.77 19.68
CA THR A 9 -20.22 -1.89 18.81
C THR A 9 -21.36 -1.63 17.81
N ASP A 10 -21.59 -0.39 17.38
CA ASP A 10 -22.68 -0.02 16.49
C ASP A 10 -22.19 0.75 15.27
N VAL A 11 -21.75 0.00 14.25
CA VAL A 11 -21.77 0.47 12.87
C VAL A 11 -22.23 -0.70 12.01
N GLU A 12 -23.22 -0.49 11.15
CA GLU A 12 -23.78 -1.51 10.23
C GLU A 12 -22.71 -2.27 9.42
N TRP A 13 -21.51 -1.69 9.25
CA TRP A 13 -20.36 -2.32 8.59
C TRP A 13 -19.80 -3.57 9.32
N VAL A 14 -19.88 -3.68 10.65
CA VAL A 14 -19.35 -4.84 11.41
C VAL A 14 -20.25 -6.07 11.24
N LYS A 15 -21.56 -5.85 11.07
CA LYS A 15 -22.56 -6.92 10.88
C LYS A 15 -22.39 -7.62 9.52
N ASP A 16 -22.04 -6.87 8.47
CA ASP A 16 -21.76 -7.42 7.14
C ASP A 16 -20.44 -8.22 7.07
N GLN A 17 -19.44 -7.82 7.85
CA GLN A 17 -18.17 -8.54 7.94
C GLN A 17 -18.29 -9.90 8.64
N HIS A 18 -19.15 -10.00 9.66
CA HIS A 18 -19.48 -11.28 10.30
C HIS A 18 -20.25 -12.20 9.34
N LYS A 19 -21.06 -11.65 8.42
CA LYS A 19 -21.78 -12.43 7.41
C LYS A 19 -20.84 -13.01 6.34
N PHE A 20 -19.89 -12.22 5.85
CA PHE A 20 -18.87 -12.68 4.87
C PHE A 20 -18.01 -13.84 5.42
N LEU A 21 -17.50 -13.71 6.65
CA LEU A 21 -16.74 -14.79 7.30
C LEU A 21 -17.61 -16.00 7.66
N LYS A 22 -18.90 -15.80 7.99
CA LYS A 22 -19.86 -16.90 8.24
C LYS A 22 -20.20 -17.73 7.01
N ILE A 23 -20.24 -17.14 5.81
CA ILE A 23 -20.41 -17.91 4.55
C ILE A 23 -19.27 -18.93 4.36
N GLY A 24 -18.05 -18.59 4.81
CA GLY A 24 -16.91 -19.52 4.81
C GLY A 24 -17.10 -20.70 5.78
N ILE A 25 -17.79 -20.49 6.91
CA ILE A 25 -18.07 -21.53 7.93
C ILE A 25 -19.08 -22.56 7.41
N GLU A 26 -20.15 -22.14 6.72
CA GLU A 26 -21.18 -23.05 6.19
C GLU A 26 -20.65 -23.90 5.03
N LYS A 27 -19.70 -23.39 4.23
CA LYS A 27 -19.13 -24.09 3.06
C LYS A 27 -17.91 -24.97 3.37
N THR A 28 -17.30 -24.85 4.56
CA THR A 28 -16.15 -25.66 4.98
C THR A 28 -16.54 -27.00 5.61
N ALA A 29 -17.81 -27.18 6.00
CA ALA A 29 -18.32 -28.44 6.54
C ALA A 29 -18.30 -29.61 5.51
N ASP A 30 -18.26 -29.31 4.20
CA ASP A 30 -18.39 -30.31 3.12
C ASP A 30 -17.06 -30.86 2.57
N ALA A 31 -15.91 -30.56 3.17
CA ALA A 31 -14.62 -30.96 2.60
C ALA A 31 -13.61 -31.46 3.64
N ILE A 32 -13.93 -32.57 4.31
CA ILE A 32 -12.94 -33.40 5.00
C ILE A 32 -13.13 -34.85 4.56
N LYS A 33 -12.46 -35.23 3.47
CA LYS A 33 -12.08 -36.62 3.24
C LYS A 33 -10.56 -36.68 3.40
N ILE A 34 -10.13 -37.32 4.47
CA ILE A 34 -8.74 -37.69 4.69
C ILE A 34 -8.45 -38.81 3.68
N GLU A 35 -7.61 -38.53 2.69
CA GLU A 35 -7.10 -39.59 1.81
C GLU A 35 -6.21 -40.52 2.62
N GLU A 36 -6.62 -41.78 2.70
CA GLU A 36 -5.81 -42.88 3.23
C GLU A 36 -4.53 -43.00 2.38
N LYS A 37 -3.38 -43.15 3.05
CA LYS A 37 -2.11 -43.46 2.39
C LYS A 37 -2.31 -44.69 1.50
N LYS A 38 -2.12 -44.53 0.18
CA LYS A 38 -2.09 -45.64 -0.77
C LYS A 38 -1.16 -46.74 -0.23
N ASP A 39 -1.69 -47.96 -0.15
CA ASP A 39 -0.91 -49.16 0.12
C ASP A 39 0.32 -49.19 -0.77
N ARG A 40 1.50 -49.25 -0.15
CA ARG A 40 2.78 -49.35 -0.86
C ARG A 40 2.73 -50.59 -1.74
N LYS A 41 2.70 -50.41 -3.07
CA LYS A 41 3.11 -51.50 -3.95
C LYS A 41 4.56 -51.82 -3.58
N ASN A 42 4.82 -53.09 -3.25
CA ASN A 42 6.16 -53.60 -3.04
C ASN A 42 6.88 -53.55 -4.41
N ILE A 43 7.50 -52.40 -4.72
CA ILE A 43 8.23 -52.19 -5.97
C ILE A 43 9.67 -52.62 -5.70
N ASP A 44 10.10 -53.69 -6.37
CA ASP A 44 11.49 -54.14 -6.30
C ASP A 44 12.42 -53.05 -6.84
N ILE A 45 13.37 -52.62 -6.02
CA ILE A 45 14.40 -51.64 -6.40
C ILE A 45 15.72 -52.31 -6.80
N TRP A 46 15.85 -53.62 -6.57
CA TRP A 46 17.01 -54.43 -6.90
C TRP A 46 16.65 -55.45 -7.98
N LEU A 47 17.55 -55.63 -8.92
CA LEU A 47 17.51 -56.71 -9.91
C LEU A 47 18.67 -57.65 -9.64
N ASP A 48 18.38 -58.93 -9.37
CA ASP A 48 19.41 -59.95 -9.20
C ASP A 48 20.15 -60.19 -10.53
N ILE A 49 21.47 -60.22 -10.46
CA ILE A 49 22.36 -60.55 -11.56
C ILE A 49 22.61 -62.06 -11.50
N ILE A 50 22.09 -62.81 -12.46
CA ILE A 50 22.18 -64.27 -12.47
C ILE A 50 23.31 -64.72 -13.39
N ASN A 51 24.17 -65.62 -12.90
CA ASN A 51 25.16 -66.31 -13.72
C ASN A 51 24.44 -67.22 -14.72
N LYS A 52 24.61 -66.98 -16.02
CA LYS A 52 23.91 -67.74 -17.07
C LYS A 52 24.29 -69.22 -17.11
N THR A 53 25.45 -69.59 -16.56
CA THR A 53 25.96 -70.96 -16.58
C THR A 53 25.57 -71.73 -15.32
N THR A 54 25.61 -71.09 -14.15
CA THR A 54 25.33 -71.77 -12.85
C THR A 54 23.92 -71.52 -12.32
N GLY A 55 23.22 -70.50 -12.82
CA GLY A 55 21.90 -70.08 -12.30
C GLY A 55 21.98 -69.33 -10.96
N GLU A 56 23.17 -69.12 -10.41
CA GLU A 56 23.36 -68.47 -9.10
C GLU A 56 23.33 -66.94 -9.22
N VAL A 57 22.83 -66.27 -8.17
CA VAL A 57 22.87 -64.81 -8.05
C VAL A 57 24.30 -64.38 -7.72
N THR A 58 24.91 -63.61 -8.63
CA THR A 58 26.29 -63.11 -8.51
C THR A 58 26.37 -61.67 -8.03
N GLY A 59 25.23 -60.98 -7.93
CA GLY A 59 25.15 -59.62 -7.42
C GLY A 59 23.77 -59.03 -7.62
N GLN A 60 23.61 -57.76 -7.24
CA GLN A 60 22.37 -57.02 -7.45
C GLN A 60 22.67 -55.69 -8.15
N LYS A 61 21.77 -55.28 -9.03
CA LYS A 61 21.81 -53.99 -9.72
C LYS A 61 20.62 -53.14 -9.30
N LEU A 62 20.85 -51.87 -9.01
CA LEU A 62 19.78 -50.93 -8.72
C LEU A 62 18.92 -50.71 -9.98
N ILE A 63 17.60 -50.76 -9.83
CA ILE A 63 16.64 -50.40 -10.86
C ILE A 63 16.33 -48.90 -10.69
N HIS A 64 17.16 -48.03 -11.27
CA HIS A 64 17.03 -46.57 -11.11
C HIS A 64 15.62 -46.04 -11.44
N LYS A 65 14.93 -46.65 -12.43
CA LYS A 65 13.56 -46.30 -12.83
C LYS A 65 12.54 -46.51 -11.72
N ASN A 66 12.71 -47.59 -10.96
CA ASN A 66 11.79 -47.96 -9.88
C ASN A 66 12.01 -47.02 -8.68
N VAL A 67 13.26 -46.79 -8.30
CA VAL A 67 13.61 -45.80 -7.27
C VAL A 67 13.08 -44.41 -7.63
N ALA A 68 13.30 -43.95 -8.87
CA ALA A 68 12.79 -42.67 -9.35
C ALA A 68 11.26 -42.61 -9.33
N ALA A 69 10.56 -43.72 -9.65
CA ALA A 69 9.10 -43.74 -9.62
C ALA A 69 8.55 -43.60 -8.19
N VAL A 70 9.12 -44.32 -7.23
CA VAL A 70 8.77 -44.22 -5.80
C VAL A 70 8.98 -42.79 -5.30
N LEU A 71 10.16 -42.22 -5.55
CA LEU A 71 10.48 -40.87 -5.08
C LEU A 71 9.57 -39.80 -5.71
N ILE A 72 9.19 -39.94 -6.99
CA ILE A 72 8.24 -39.02 -7.63
C ILE A 72 6.87 -39.08 -6.96
N GLU A 73 6.40 -40.27 -6.60
CA GLU A 73 5.11 -40.46 -5.91
C GLU A 73 5.14 -39.88 -4.49
N ASP A 74 6.23 -40.11 -3.75
CA ASP A 74 6.37 -39.68 -2.35
C ASP A 74 6.51 -38.16 -2.22
N PHE A 75 7.27 -37.51 -3.11
CA PHE A 75 7.68 -36.11 -2.96
C PHE A 75 7.11 -35.16 -4.02
N ASN A 76 6.37 -35.69 -5.01
CA ASN A 76 5.70 -34.92 -6.05
C ASN A 76 6.62 -33.90 -6.74
N PHE A 77 7.80 -34.30 -7.21
CA PHE A 77 8.79 -33.36 -7.76
C PHE A 77 8.30 -32.59 -8.99
N ILE A 78 8.80 -31.36 -9.14
CA ILE A 78 8.71 -30.55 -10.35
C ILE A 78 10.11 -30.06 -10.71
N THR A 79 10.52 -30.24 -11.95
CA THR A 79 11.79 -29.72 -12.48
C THR A 79 11.51 -28.56 -13.44
N ILE A 80 12.17 -27.42 -13.24
CA ILE A 80 12.03 -26.22 -14.10
C ILE A 80 13.40 -25.65 -14.45
N GLY A 81 13.48 -24.88 -15.54
CA GLY A 81 14.71 -24.20 -15.98
C GLY A 81 14.99 -24.45 -17.45
N GLU A 82 16.03 -23.80 -17.98
CA GLU A 82 16.48 -23.98 -19.36
C GLU A 82 17.89 -24.56 -19.37
N THR A 83 18.91 -23.75 -19.07
CA THR A 83 20.30 -24.20 -19.02
C THR A 83 20.60 -24.86 -17.67
N ARG A 84 20.06 -24.30 -16.58
CA ARG A 84 20.19 -24.85 -15.24
C ARG A 84 18.83 -25.26 -14.70
N LEU A 85 18.65 -26.57 -14.54
CA LEU A 85 17.43 -27.16 -14.01
C LEU A 85 17.42 -27.15 -12.47
N ASP A 86 16.38 -26.56 -11.89
CA ASP A 86 16.06 -26.62 -10.47
C ASP A 86 15.01 -27.71 -10.23
N ILE A 87 15.25 -28.60 -9.26
CA ILE A 87 14.27 -29.59 -8.80
C ILE A 87 13.60 -29.04 -7.53
N LEU A 88 12.28 -28.86 -7.60
CA LEU A 88 11.41 -28.53 -6.49
C LEU A 88 10.69 -29.79 -6.01
N TYR A 89 10.41 -29.87 -4.72
CA TYR A 89 9.63 -30.96 -4.13
C TYR A 89 8.52 -30.41 -3.26
N TYR A 90 7.44 -31.16 -3.17
CA TYR A 90 6.28 -30.78 -2.38
C TYR A 90 6.51 -31.10 -0.90
N LYS A 91 6.24 -30.13 -0.04
CA LYS A 91 6.31 -30.26 1.41
C LYS A 91 5.34 -29.29 2.08
N ASP A 92 4.48 -29.84 2.93
CA ASP A 92 3.57 -29.08 3.79
C ASP A 92 2.77 -27.99 3.05
N GLY A 93 2.21 -28.33 1.87
CA GLY A 93 1.36 -27.44 1.07
C GLY A 93 2.08 -26.60 0.00
N GLN A 94 3.41 -26.64 -0.08
CA GLN A 94 4.17 -25.82 -1.04
C GLN A 94 5.35 -26.57 -1.67
N TYR A 95 5.83 -26.05 -2.79
CA TYR A 95 7.00 -26.49 -3.52
C TYR A 95 8.24 -25.72 -3.08
N ILE A 96 9.25 -26.45 -2.59
CA ILE A 96 10.50 -25.91 -2.06
C ILE A 96 11.68 -26.36 -2.94
N LYS A 97 12.68 -25.50 -3.12
CA LYS A 97 13.92 -25.82 -3.84
C LYS A 97 14.78 -26.84 -3.07
N GLY A 98 15.71 -27.48 -3.77
CA GLY A 98 16.69 -28.41 -3.17
C GLY A 98 16.31 -29.89 -3.28
N GLY A 99 15.53 -30.24 -4.30
CA GLY A 99 15.12 -31.63 -4.53
C GLY A 99 16.29 -32.56 -4.85
N ASP A 100 17.38 -32.06 -5.41
CA ASP A 100 18.60 -32.83 -5.68
C ASP A 100 19.23 -33.41 -4.40
N LEU A 101 19.38 -32.59 -3.36
CA LEU A 101 19.91 -33.04 -2.07
C LEU A 101 18.93 -34.00 -1.37
N LEU A 102 17.63 -33.74 -1.46
CA LEU A 102 16.60 -34.65 -0.93
C LEU A 102 16.68 -36.02 -1.61
N ILE A 103 16.71 -36.05 -2.94
CA ILE A 103 16.82 -37.30 -3.71
C ILE A 103 18.08 -38.05 -3.32
N ALA A 104 19.23 -37.38 -3.23
CA ALA A 104 20.49 -38.04 -2.85
C ALA A 104 20.38 -38.73 -1.47
N ASN A 105 19.81 -38.04 -0.49
CA ASN A 105 19.62 -38.59 0.86
C ASN A 105 18.61 -39.75 0.88
N GLU A 106 17.49 -39.64 0.16
CA GLU A 106 16.47 -40.69 0.15
C GLU A 106 16.94 -41.93 -0.62
N VAL A 107 17.68 -41.78 -1.72
CA VAL A 107 18.30 -42.90 -2.43
C VAL A 107 19.29 -43.64 -1.51
N GLN A 108 20.12 -42.92 -0.76
CA GLN A 108 21.04 -43.54 0.20
C GLN A 108 20.29 -44.33 1.28
N LYS A 109 19.22 -43.77 1.85
CA LYS A 109 18.38 -44.46 2.85
C LYS A 109 17.70 -45.70 2.28
N MET A 110 17.03 -45.58 1.13
CA MET A 110 16.32 -46.68 0.48
C MET A 110 17.23 -47.85 0.08
N THR A 111 18.51 -47.57 -0.15
CA THR A 111 19.49 -48.56 -0.60
C THR A 111 20.46 -48.97 0.49
N GLU A 112 20.25 -48.53 1.73
CA GLU A 112 21.13 -48.80 2.88
C GLU A 112 22.60 -48.48 2.58
N ASN A 113 22.85 -47.38 1.88
CA ASN A 113 24.17 -46.92 1.45
C ASN A 113 24.95 -47.88 0.55
N ARG A 114 24.29 -48.84 -0.11
CA ARG A 114 24.94 -49.84 -1.00
C ARG A 114 25.26 -49.31 -2.40
N VAL A 115 24.80 -48.11 -2.75
CA VAL A 115 24.93 -47.52 -4.10
C VAL A 115 26.05 -46.49 -4.20
N LYS A 116 26.53 -46.25 -5.41
CA LYS A 116 27.59 -45.26 -5.69
C LYS A 116 26.99 -43.94 -6.14
N ASN A 117 27.81 -42.88 -6.17
CA ASN A 117 27.39 -41.57 -6.65
C ASN A 117 26.81 -41.60 -8.08
N TYR A 118 27.33 -42.50 -8.94
CA TYR A 118 26.79 -42.73 -10.28
C TYR A 118 25.29 -43.09 -10.25
N ASP A 119 24.87 -43.97 -9.33
CA ASP A 119 23.47 -44.41 -9.24
C ASP A 119 22.55 -43.26 -8.79
N ILE A 120 23.03 -42.46 -7.83
CA ILE A 120 22.31 -41.27 -7.35
C ILE A 120 22.10 -40.28 -8.51
N LEU A 121 23.17 -39.98 -9.26
CA LEU A 121 23.10 -39.06 -10.40
C LEU A 121 22.16 -39.58 -11.50
N GLU A 122 22.12 -40.88 -11.74
CA GLU A 122 21.18 -41.48 -12.70
C GLU A 122 19.72 -41.36 -12.22
N VAL A 123 19.44 -41.63 -10.93
CA VAL A 123 18.09 -41.41 -10.35
C VAL A 123 17.67 -39.94 -10.48
N ILE A 124 18.56 -39.00 -10.11
CA ILE A 124 18.32 -37.56 -10.29
C ILE A 124 18.03 -37.23 -11.75
N GLY A 125 18.83 -37.77 -12.68
CA GLY A 125 18.64 -37.58 -14.12
C GLY A 125 17.27 -38.08 -14.61
N GLN A 126 16.80 -39.21 -14.11
CA GLN A 126 15.47 -39.74 -14.45
C GLN A 126 14.35 -38.90 -13.86
N ILE A 127 14.47 -38.44 -12.61
CA ILE A 127 13.48 -37.55 -11.99
C ILE A 127 13.40 -36.23 -12.77
N LYS A 128 14.54 -35.63 -13.13
CA LYS A 128 14.59 -34.40 -13.94
C LYS A 128 13.81 -34.55 -15.24
N ARG A 129 14.05 -35.61 -16.01
CA ARG A 129 13.38 -35.85 -17.31
C ARG A 129 11.89 -36.13 -17.17
N ARG A 130 11.47 -36.84 -16.12
CA ARG A 130 10.07 -37.23 -15.88
C ARG A 130 9.21 -36.13 -15.28
N THR A 131 9.84 -35.16 -14.61
CA THR A 131 9.13 -34.09 -13.87
C THR A 131 9.38 -32.70 -14.45
N TYR A 132 10.04 -32.62 -15.61
CA TYR A 132 10.27 -31.36 -16.30
C TYR A 132 8.95 -30.70 -16.69
N LYS A 133 8.83 -29.42 -16.35
CA LYS A 133 7.73 -28.54 -16.76
C LYS A 133 8.31 -27.19 -17.17
N ASP A 134 7.63 -26.52 -18.09
CA ASP A 134 7.93 -25.12 -18.38
C ASP A 134 7.74 -24.25 -17.12
N ARG A 135 8.52 -23.18 -17.01
CA ARG A 135 8.49 -22.29 -15.84
C ARG A 135 7.12 -21.66 -15.60
N SER A 136 6.30 -21.49 -16.64
CA SER A 136 4.93 -20.98 -16.53
C SER A 136 4.03 -21.79 -15.59
N VAL A 137 4.40 -23.05 -15.29
CA VAL A 137 3.65 -23.88 -14.33
C VAL A 137 3.52 -23.23 -12.95
N LEU A 138 4.51 -22.42 -12.54
CA LEU A 138 4.49 -21.72 -11.25
C LEU A 138 3.46 -20.59 -11.18
N THR A 139 2.92 -20.16 -12.33
CA THR A 139 1.93 -19.08 -12.44
C THR A 139 0.54 -19.56 -12.86
N GLN A 140 0.36 -20.88 -13.06
CA GLN A 140 -0.92 -21.44 -13.51
C GLN A 140 -1.97 -21.54 -12.40
N THR A 141 -1.55 -21.63 -11.14
CA THR A 141 -2.46 -21.70 -10.00
C THR A 141 -3.31 -20.42 -9.91
N PRO A 142 -4.65 -20.51 -9.84
CA PRO A 142 -5.54 -19.35 -9.80
C PRO A 142 -5.17 -18.36 -8.69
N LYS A 143 -5.31 -17.06 -8.95
CA LYS A 143 -4.83 -15.98 -8.07
C LYS A 143 -5.64 -15.89 -6.79
N GLU A 144 -6.90 -16.32 -6.88
CA GLU A 144 -7.86 -16.41 -5.79
C GLU A 144 -7.50 -17.54 -4.82
N MET A 145 -6.59 -18.44 -5.18
CA MET A 145 -6.13 -19.52 -4.31
C MET A 145 -4.81 -19.11 -3.63
N MET A 146 -4.76 -19.35 -2.31
CA MET A 146 -3.62 -19.11 -1.45
C MET A 146 -3.33 -20.33 -0.58
N CYS A 147 -2.07 -20.74 -0.49
CA CYS A 147 -1.66 -21.75 0.48
C CYS A 147 -1.50 -21.11 1.86
N VAL A 148 -2.26 -21.60 2.83
CA VAL A 148 -2.20 -21.24 4.26
C VAL A 148 -1.74 -22.46 5.06
N ASN A 149 -1.44 -22.32 6.35
CA ASN A 149 -0.84 -23.43 7.10
C ASN A 149 -1.73 -24.68 7.16
N ASN A 150 -3.06 -24.49 7.30
CA ASN A 150 -4.06 -25.55 7.42
C ASN A 150 -4.78 -25.92 6.12
N GLY A 151 -4.32 -25.47 4.94
CA GLY A 151 -4.90 -25.88 3.65
C GLY A 151 -4.70 -24.86 2.52
N ILE A 152 -5.51 -24.99 1.48
CA ILE A 152 -5.57 -24.03 0.37
C ILE A 152 -6.86 -23.23 0.50
N LEU A 153 -6.71 -21.92 0.71
CA LEU A 153 -7.82 -20.98 0.89
C LEU A 153 -8.13 -20.29 -0.42
N ASN A 154 -9.39 -20.33 -0.83
CA ASN A 154 -9.90 -19.40 -1.82
C ASN A 154 -10.21 -18.06 -1.13
N ILE A 155 -9.40 -17.02 -1.35
CA ILE A 155 -9.46 -15.75 -0.61
C ILE A 155 -10.65 -14.85 -1.01
N ILE A 156 -11.40 -15.23 -2.05
CA ILE A 156 -12.63 -14.53 -2.47
C ILE A 156 -13.86 -15.19 -1.85
N THR A 157 -13.97 -16.51 -1.96
CA THR A 157 -15.13 -17.28 -1.46
C THR A 157 -14.97 -17.75 0.00
N LEU A 158 -13.77 -17.64 0.54
CA LEU A 158 -13.35 -18.12 1.86
C LEU A 158 -13.48 -19.64 2.06
N LYS A 159 -13.54 -20.41 0.97
CA LYS A 159 -13.55 -21.87 1.04
C LYS A 159 -12.12 -22.38 1.27
N LEU A 160 -11.93 -23.13 2.35
CA LEU A 160 -10.70 -23.86 2.64
C LEU A 160 -10.84 -25.30 2.11
N ILE A 161 -9.85 -25.76 1.35
CA ILE A 161 -9.74 -27.16 0.91
C ILE A 161 -8.44 -27.77 1.44
N PRO A 162 -8.34 -29.11 1.53
CA PRO A 162 -7.08 -29.78 1.87
C PRO A 162 -5.95 -29.38 0.92
N HIS A 163 -4.73 -29.45 1.44
CA HIS A 163 -3.50 -29.30 0.67
C HIS A 163 -3.47 -30.27 -0.51
N ASN A 164 -3.20 -29.75 -1.71
CA ASN A 164 -3.18 -30.52 -2.95
C ASN A 164 -1.90 -30.20 -3.76
N PRO A 165 -0.99 -31.16 -4.00
CA PRO A 165 0.24 -30.96 -4.78
C PRO A 165 0.00 -30.61 -6.25
N GLU A 166 -1.19 -30.86 -6.80
CA GLU A 166 -1.54 -30.44 -8.16
C GLU A 166 -1.67 -28.92 -8.29
N LEU A 167 -1.98 -28.23 -7.18
CA LEU A 167 -1.98 -26.77 -7.11
C LEU A 167 -0.61 -26.28 -6.67
N ILE A 168 0.12 -25.69 -7.61
CA ILE A 168 1.53 -25.37 -7.41
C ILE A 168 1.66 -24.02 -6.71
N PHE A 169 2.04 -24.07 -5.44
CA PHE A 169 2.41 -22.91 -4.65
C PHE A 169 3.90 -22.94 -4.33
N THR A 170 4.58 -21.82 -4.51
CA THR A 170 5.96 -21.62 -4.01
C THR A 170 6.00 -20.65 -2.81
N GLN A 171 4.82 -20.16 -2.41
CA GLN A 171 4.59 -19.34 -1.23
C GLN A 171 3.53 -20.01 -0.37
N LYS A 172 3.75 -19.98 0.95
CA LYS A 172 2.74 -20.36 1.95
C LYS A 172 2.68 -19.28 3.02
N ILE A 173 1.47 -18.81 3.34
CA ILE A 173 1.23 -17.95 4.50
C ILE A 173 1.32 -18.84 5.75
N PRO A 174 2.21 -18.55 6.71
CA PRO A 174 2.52 -19.47 7.81
C PRO A 174 1.49 -19.44 8.94
N HIS A 175 0.23 -19.12 8.63
CA HIS A 175 -0.85 -18.98 9.61
C HIS A 175 -2.06 -19.79 9.19
N ASP A 176 -2.79 -20.31 10.16
CA ASP A 176 -4.05 -21.02 9.91
C ASP A 176 -5.14 -20.02 9.51
N PHE A 177 -5.96 -20.40 8.53
CA PHE A 177 -7.25 -19.75 8.34
C PHE A 177 -8.27 -20.34 9.31
N LYS A 178 -8.72 -19.51 10.26
CA LYS A 178 -9.75 -19.87 11.25
C LYS A 178 -10.88 -18.85 11.16
N PRO A 179 -11.99 -19.17 10.48
CA PRO A 179 -13.11 -18.24 10.37
C PRO A 179 -13.58 -17.75 11.74
N GLY A 180 -13.79 -16.44 11.88
CA GLY A 180 -14.29 -15.83 13.11
C GLY A 180 -13.25 -15.52 14.18
N GLU A 181 -11.98 -15.94 14.02
CA GLU A 181 -10.91 -15.46 14.89
C GLU A 181 -10.67 -13.95 14.69
N ASP A 182 -10.36 -13.26 15.78
CA ASP A 182 -10.13 -11.82 15.83
C ASP A 182 -8.71 -11.51 16.34
N CYS A 183 -8.18 -10.34 15.99
CA CYS A 183 -6.83 -9.88 16.31
C CYS A 183 -6.84 -8.58 17.14
N LYS A 184 -7.35 -8.68 18.37
CA LYS A 184 -7.62 -7.52 19.23
C LYS A 184 -6.35 -6.78 19.61
N LYS A 185 -5.27 -7.52 19.92
CA LYS A 185 -4.00 -6.90 20.31
C LYS A 185 -3.35 -6.21 19.11
N ILE A 186 -3.39 -6.83 17.93
CA ILE A 186 -2.88 -6.21 16.70
C ILE A 186 -3.67 -4.94 16.37
N LYS A 187 -5.02 -4.97 16.41
CA LYS A 187 -5.85 -3.78 16.16
C LYS A 187 -5.54 -2.64 17.14
N THR A 188 -5.39 -2.97 18.42
CA THR A 188 -5.00 -1.98 19.45
C THR A 188 -3.63 -1.39 19.14
N PHE A 189 -2.64 -2.23 18.83
CA PHE A 189 -1.31 -1.79 18.44
C PHE A 189 -1.33 -0.88 17.20
N LEU A 190 -2.06 -1.24 16.14
CA LEU A 190 -2.17 -0.40 14.95
C LEU A 190 -2.84 0.95 15.26
N GLY A 191 -3.87 0.97 16.12
CA GLY A 191 -4.52 2.21 16.57
C GLY A 191 -3.64 3.10 17.47
N GLU A 192 -2.64 2.52 18.16
CA GLU A 192 -1.61 3.27 18.88
C GLU A 192 -0.61 3.93 17.90
N LEU A 193 -0.43 3.40 16.69
CA LEU A 193 0.57 3.85 15.72
C LEU A 193 0.04 4.83 14.66
N LEU A 194 -1.20 4.61 14.21
CA LEU A 194 -1.75 5.21 13.00
C LEU A 194 -3.05 5.95 13.29
N LYS A 195 -3.39 6.90 12.41
CA LYS A 195 -4.69 7.57 12.44
C LYS A 195 -5.77 6.62 11.95
N GLU A 196 -7.01 6.88 12.35
CA GLU A 196 -8.16 6.03 12.01
C GLU A 196 -8.34 5.85 10.49
N ASP A 197 -8.14 6.91 9.69
CA ASP A 197 -8.23 6.85 8.23
C ASP A 197 -7.15 5.94 7.62
N ASP A 198 -5.95 5.91 8.21
CA ASP A 198 -4.84 5.07 7.74
C ASP A 198 -5.09 3.58 8.04
N LEU A 199 -5.84 3.25 9.09
CA LEU A 199 -6.14 1.86 9.47
C LEU A 199 -6.89 1.11 8.37
N LYS A 200 -7.81 1.78 7.66
CA LYS A 200 -8.54 1.18 6.53
C LYS A 200 -7.59 0.84 5.38
N THR A 201 -6.68 1.76 5.06
CA THR A 201 -5.67 1.58 4.02
C THR A 201 -4.70 0.45 4.38
N VAL A 202 -4.27 0.38 5.64
CA VAL A 202 -3.41 -0.71 6.11
C VAL A 202 -4.13 -2.05 6.06
N GLN A 203 -5.40 -2.12 6.41
CA GLN A 203 -6.20 -3.35 6.29
C GLN A 203 -6.27 -3.86 4.85
N GLU A 204 -6.55 -2.95 3.91
CA GLU A 204 -6.56 -3.26 2.48
C GLU A 204 -5.19 -3.70 2.01
N TYR A 205 -4.13 -3.03 2.44
CA TYR A 205 -2.76 -3.39 2.08
C TYR A 205 -2.38 -4.77 2.62
N THR A 206 -2.71 -5.08 3.88
CA THR A 206 -2.53 -6.40 4.47
C THR A 206 -3.24 -7.48 3.66
N GLY A 207 -4.48 -7.23 3.23
CA GLY A 207 -5.19 -8.11 2.31
C GLY A 207 -4.52 -8.23 0.94
N TYR A 208 -4.05 -7.11 0.40
CA TYR A 208 -3.42 -7.03 -0.92
C TYR A 208 -2.08 -7.77 -1.03
N LEU A 209 -1.38 -7.93 0.10
CA LEU A 209 -0.20 -8.80 0.19
C LEU A 209 -0.52 -10.27 -0.14
N LEU A 210 -1.78 -10.69 0.02
CA LEU A 210 -2.23 -12.03 -0.34
C LEU A 210 -2.58 -12.16 -1.83
N TRP A 211 -2.79 -11.06 -2.55
CA TRP A 211 -3.13 -11.11 -3.96
C TRP A 211 -1.87 -11.25 -4.83
N ARG A 212 -1.75 -12.33 -5.59
CA ARG A 212 -0.57 -12.65 -6.43
C ARG A 212 -0.51 -11.88 -7.75
N GLU A 213 -0.97 -10.63 -7.73
CA GLU A 213 -0.85 -9.65 -8.80
C GLU A 213 -0.78 -8.22 -8.25
N ASP A 214 -0.24 -7.28 -9.04
CA ASP A 214 -0.25 -5.85 -8.70
C ASP A 214 -1.16 -5.02 -9.63
N ILE A 215 -2.47 -5.12 -9.43
CA ILE A 215 -3.49 -4.45 -10.26
C ILE A 215 -3.76 -3.00 -9.86
N PHE A 216 -3.62 -2.65 -8.58
CA PHE A 216 -3.92 -1.31 -8.05
C PHE A 216 -2.74 -0.34 -8.14
N LYS A 217 -1.55 -0.85 -8.46
CA LYS A 217 -0.34 -0.07 -8.70
C LYS A 217 0.05 0.80 -7.50
N LYS A 218 0.25 0.16 -6.36
CA LYS A 218 0.58 0.85 -5.11
C LYS A 218 1.84 0.31 -4.43
N ALA A 219 2.61 1.23 -3.86
CA ALA A 219 3.72 0.98 -2.95
C ALA A 219 3.50 1.77 -1.66
N VAL A 220 3.93 1.24 -0.53
CA VAL A 220 3.80 1.89 0.78
C VAL A 220 5.14 2.49 1.18
N ILE A 221 5.10 3.72 1.71
CA ILE A 221 6.22 4.32 2.43
C ILE A 221 5.78 4.64 3.86
N CYS A 222 6.50 4.08 4.82
CA CYS A 222 6.34 4.35 6.24
C CYS A 222 7.34 5.43 6.67
N VAL A 223 6.81 6.56 7.11
CA VAL A 223 7.58 7.77 7.45
C VAL A 223 7.44 8.04 8.94
N GLY A 224 8.55 8.23 9.63
CA GLY A 224 8.51 8.58 11.04
C GLY A 224 9.88 8.50 11.68
N GLU A 225 10.10 9.31 12.71
CA GLU A 225 11.32 9.35 13.51
C GLU A 225 11.59 8.01 14.22
N LYS A 226 12.74 7.93 14.89
CA LYS A 226 13.08 6.79 15.75
C LYS A 226 12.04 6.60 16.85
N ASP A 227 11.90 5.34 17.28
CA ASP A 227 11.04 4.95 18.40
C ASP A 227 9.54 5.26 18.20
N THR A 228 9.08 5.21 16.95
CA THR A 228 7.68 5.42 16.56
C THR A 228 6.88 4.13 16.33
N GLY A 229 7.48 2.97 16.64
CA GLY A 229 6.86 1.65 16.45
C GLY A 229 6.89 1.10 15.01
N LYS A 230 7.45 1.85 14.04
CA LYS A 230 7.66 1.46 12.63
C LYS A 230 8.34 0.09 12.49
N THR A 231 9.43 -0.15 13.22
CA THR A 231 10.14 -1.44 13.18
C THR A 231 9.28 -2.61 13.68
N THR A 232 8.44 -2.38 14.70
CA THR A 232 7.52 -3.41 15.20
C THR A 232 6.39 -3.68 14.19
N PHE A 233 5.89 -2.64 13.52
CA PHE A 233 4.93 -2.79 12.41
C PHE A 233 5.53 -3.60 11.25
N ASN A 234 6.78 -3.33 10.85
CA ASN A 234 7.48 -4.08 9.82
C ASN A 234 7.58 -5.56 10.18
N LYS A 235 7.99 -5.85 11.44
CA LYS A 235 8.07 -7.22 11.95
C LYS A 235 6.71 -7.91 11.93
N LEU A 236 5.62 -7.23 12.27
CA LEU A 236 4.26 -7.76 12.19
C LEU A 236 3.91 -8.16 10.76
N ILE A 237 4.15 -7.28 9.79
CA ILE A 237 3.88 -7.55 8.37
C ILE A 237 4.74 -8.70 7.81
N VAL A 238 6.03 -8.74 8.17
CA VAL A 238 6.92 -9.85 7.77
C VAL A 238 6.49 -11.16 8.42
N ASN A 239 6.12 -11.17 9.70
CA ASN A 239 5.58 -12.37 10.36
C ASN A 239 4.28 -12.82 9.71
N PHE A 240 3.40 -11.89 9.33
CA PHE A 240 2.15 -12.19 8.63
C PHE A 240 2.37 -12.87 7.28
N VAL A 241 3.22 -12.28 6.44
CA VAL A 241 3.50 -12.80 5.10
C VAL A 241 4.40 -14.04 5.16
N GLY A 242 5.29 -14.12 6.13
CA GLY A 242 6.34 -15.13 6.25
C GLY A 242 7.68 -14.65 5.66
N GLU A 243 8.78 -14.94 6.35
CA GLU A 243 10.14 -14.54 5.93
C GLU A 243 10.49 -15.12 4.55
N GLN A 244 10.09 -16.37 4.28
CA GLN A 244 10.31 -17.04 3.00
C GLN A 244 9.62 -16.33 1.81
N ASN A 245 8.55 -15.58 2.08
CA ASN A 245 7.77 -14.85 1.08
C ASN A 245 8.19 -13.38 0.96
N THR A 246 9.22 -12.97 1.71
CA THR A 246 9.70 -11.59 1.78
C THR A 246 11.08 -11.45 1.08
N SER A 247 11.33 -10.29 0.47
CA SER A 247 12.64 -9.81 0.02
C SER A 247 12.97 -8.47 0.68
N GLY A 248 14.25 -8.07 0.60
CA GLY A 248 14.76 -6.85 1.23
C GLY A 248 15.64 -6.03 0.33
N GLU A 249 15.18 -5.76 -0.89
CA GLU A 249 15.92 -4.96 -1.87
C GLU A 249 15.54 -3.48 -1.78
N SER A 250 16.53 -2.60 -1.89
CA SER A 250 16.29 -1.16 -1.99
C SER A 250 15.66 -0.80 -3.32
N LEU A 251 14.88 0.28 -3.37
CA LEU A 251 14.23 0.71 -4.60
C LEU A 251 15.24 0.95 -5.74
N HIS A 252 16.37 1.60 -5.44
CA HIS A 252 17.46 1.80 -6.40
C HIS A 252 17.99 0.48 -6.97
N ARG A 253 18.21 -0.54 -6.13
CA ARG A 253 18.72 -1.85 -6.57
C ARG A 253 17.73 -2.61 -7.44
N ILE A 254 16.45 -2.60 -7.08
CA ILE A 254 15.41 -3.25 -7.90
C ILE A 254 15.35 -2.63 -9.30
N ILE A 255 15.58 -1.31 -9.40
CA ILE A 255 15.56 -0.57 -10.66
C ILE A 255 16.84 -0.78 -11.48
N SER A 256 18.01 -0.70 -10.84
CA SER A 256 19.31 -0.65 -11.53
C SER A 256 19.97 -2.02 -11.76
N ASP A 257 19.67 -3.02 -10.93
CA ASP A 257 20.35 -4.31 -10.94
C ASP A 257 19.39 -5.49 -11.17
N LYS A 258 19.61 -6.22 -12.27
CA LYS A 258 18.82 -7.40 -12.66
C LYS A 258 19.01 -8.59 -11.71
N PHE A 259 20.13 -8.65 -10.98
CA PHE A 259 20.33 -9.67 -9.94
C PHE A 259 19.47 -9.35 -8.71
N SER A 260 19.42 -8.09 -8.27
CA SER A 260 18.50 -7.66 -7.22
C SER A 260 17.03 -7.80 -7.62
N ALA A 261 16.67 -7.47 -8.87
CA ALA A 261 15.31 -7.65 -9.36
C ALA A 261 14.85 -9.12 -9.29
N GLU A 262 15.75 -10.10 -9.47
CA GLU A 262 15.45 -11.53 -9.32
C GLU A 262 14.93 -11.88 -7.92
N ASN A 263 15.36 -11.16 -6.87
CA ASN A 263 14.94 -11.43 -5.50
C ASN A 263 13.46 -11.11 -5.25
N LEU A 264 12.79 -10.37 -6.14
CA LEU A 264 11.34 -10.16 -6.10
C LEU A 264 10.56 -11.32 -6.72
N TYR A 265 11.23 -12.18 -7.50
CA TYR A 265 10.58 -13.31 -8.14
C TYR A 265 10.01 -14.24 -7.08
N ASN A 266 8.73 -14.57 -7.23
CA ASN A 266 8.01 -15.45 -6.31
C ASN A 266 7.93 -14.94 -4.86
N LYS A 267 7.95 -13.62 -4.65
CA LYS A 267 7.75 -12.97 -3.34
C LYS A 267 6.41 -12.24 -3.26
N LEU A 268 5.84 -12.15 -2.06
CA LEU A 268 4.61 -11.39 -1.79
C LEU A 268 4.91 -9.98 -1.30
N LEU A 269 6.07 -9.78 -0.65
CA LEU A 269 6.48 -8.52 -0.06
C LEU A 269 7.95 -8.25 -0.37
N ASN A 270 8.26 -7.01 -0.75
CA ASN A 270 9.60 -6.47 -0.61
C ASN A 270 9.57 -5.36 0.45
N ILE A 271 10.39 -5.49 1.50
CA ILE A 271 10.48 -4.50 2.57
C ILE A 271 11.92 -4.05 2.78
N TYR A 272 12.16 -2.75 2.75
CA TYR A 272 13.51 -2.20 2.94
C TYR A 272 13.50 -1.03 3.92
N ASP A 273 14.43 -1.06 4.87
CA ASP A 273 14.43 -0.18 6.04
C ASP A 273 15.07 1.20 5.81
N ASP A 274 15.44 1.54 4.57
CA ASP A 274 16.07 2.82 4.23
C ASP A 274 15.76 3.27 2.79
N LEU A 275 14.82 4.20 2.63
CA LEU A 275 14.50 4.75 1.31
C LEU A 275 15.24 6.05 1.02
N SER A 276 16.22 5.98 0.13
CA SER A 276 16.80 7.14 -0.56
C SER A 276 16.16 7.31 -1.94
N PHE A 277 15.52 8.46 -2.17
CA PHE A 277 15.02 8.86 -3.49
C PHE A 277 16.06 9.59 -4.34
N LYS A 278 17.24 9.89 -3.78
CA LYS A 278 18.27 10.72 -4.44
C LYS A 278 18.85 10.08 -5.71
N ASP A 279 18.64 8.78 -5.89
CA ASP A 279 19.21 7.98 -6.97
C ASP A 279 18.14 7.42 -7.92
N ILE A 280 16.89 7.90 -7.83
CA ILE A 280 15.80 7.49 -8.75
C ILE A 280 15.74 8.46 -9.92
N ASP A 281 16.67 8.30 -10.85
CA ASP A 281 16.72 9.08 -12.09
C ASP A 281 15.66 8.60 -13.11
N ASP A 282 15.20 7.34 -12.99
CA ASP A 282 14.20 6.73 -13.87
C ASP A 282 12.98 6.25 -13.08
N THR A 283 11.92 7.08 -13.06
CA THR A 283 10.63 6.71 -12.47
C THR A 283 9.95 5.58 -13.26
N GLY A 284 10.30 5.36 -14.53
CA GLY A 284 9.71 4.37 -15.42
C GLY A 284 9.84 2.94 -14.92
N ALA A 285 11.01 2.57 -14.39
CA ALA A 285 11.23 1.25 -13.81
C ALA A 285 10.33 1.01 -12.58
N PHE A 286 10.19 1.99 -11.69
CA PHE A 286 9.24 1.90 -10.57
C PHE A 286 7.81 1.69 -11.06
N LYS A 287 7.42 2.38 -12.14
CA LYS A 287 6.10 2.23 -12.77
C LYS A 287 5.85 0.84 -13.34
N ILE A 288 6.88 0.18 -13.85
CA ILE A 288 6.84 -1.20 -14.35
C ILE A 288 6.70 -2.18 -13.19
N ILE A 289 7.52 -2.03 -12.15
CA ILE A 289 7.55 -2.94 -10.99
C ILE A 289 6.21 -2.93 -10.23
N THR A 290 5.65 -1.74 -10.03
CA THR A 290 4.32 -1.54 -9.41
C THR A 290 3.18 -1.67 -10.42
N GLY A 291 3.45 -1.95 -11.69
CA GLY A 291 2.45 -1.88 -12.78
C GLY A 291 1.97 -3.23 -13.29
N ASN A 292 2.26 -4.31 -12.57
CA ASN A 292 2.22 -5.68 -13.10
C ASN A 292 3.03 -5.80 -14.40
N GLY A 293 4.12 -5.05 -14.57
CA GLY A 293 4.97 -5.07 -15.76
C GLY A 293 5.89 -6.29 -15.82
N TRP A 294 6.47 -6.56 -17.00
CA TRP A 294 7.48 -7.60 -17.15
C TRP A 294 8.84 -7.10 -16.62
N VAL A 295 9.31 -7.70 -15.55
CA VAL A 295 10.62 -7.45 -14.95
C VAL A 295 11.61 -8.50 -15.47
N SER A 296 12.84 -8.10 -15.77
CA SER A 296 13.92 -9.02 -16.14
C SER A 296 14.76 -9.34 -14.91
N GLY A 297 14.85 -10.62 -14.57
CA GLY A 297 15.75 -11.13 -13.53
C GLY A 297 16.90 -11.91 -14.15
N GLU A 298 18.06 -11.90 -13.50
CA GLU A 298 19.22 -12.69 -13.89
C GLU A 298 19.70 -13.47 -12.67
N LYS A 299 19.74 -14.81 -12.74
CA LYS A 299 20.37 -15.60 -11.68
C LYS A 299 21.88 -15.47 -11.81
N LYS A 300 22.58 -15.27 -10.69
CA LYS A 300 24.05 -15.28 -10.70
C LYS A 300 24.56 -16.61 -11.25
N PHE A 301 25.33 -16.55 -12.34
CA PHE A 301 25.81 -17.73 -13.08
C PHE A 301 24.68 -18.65 -13.62
N GLY A 302 23.52 -18.08 -13.93
CA GLY A 302 22.37 -18.81 -14.46
C GLY A 302 21.64 -18.04 -15.57
N ASP A 303 20.45 -18.51 -15.91
CA ASP A 303 19.68 -17.95 -17.03
C ASP A 303 19.09 -16.57 -16.70
N ARG A 304 19.05 -15.71 -17.72
CA ARG A 304 18.17 -14.54 -17.71
C ARG A 304 16.74 -14.99 -17.95
N PHE A 305 15.80 -14.44 -17.21
CA PHE A 305 14.38 -14.71 -17.41
C PHE A 305 13.55 -13.47 -17.17
N ARG A 306 12.28 -13.51 -17.60
CA ARG A 306 11.31 -12.46 -17.32
C ARG A 306 10.20 -13.02 -16.45
N PHE A 307 9.69 -12.18 -15.56
CA PHE A 307 8.56 -12.52 -14.70
C PHE A 307 7.66 -11.30 -14.48
N ARG A 308 6.42 -11.56 -14.04
CA ARG A 308 5.51 -10.52 -13.59
C ARG A 308 5.68 -10.35 -12.09
N ASN A 309 6.02 -9.14 -11.65
CA ASN A 309 6.15 -8.85 -10.24
C ASN A 309 4.76 -8.79 -9.58
N TYR A 310 4.60 -9.52 -8.49
CA TYR A 310 3.46 -9.38 -7.58
C TYR A 310 3.88 -9.07 -6.15
N ALA A 311 5.18 -8.97 -5.87
CA ALA A 311 5.67 -8.50 -4.58
C ALA A 311 5.25 -7.05 -4.40
N LYS A 312 4.49 -6.78 -3.33
CA LYS A 312 4.12 -5.41 -2.97
C LYS A 312 5.32 -4.75 -2.30
N LEU A 313 5.54 -3.48 -2.65
CA LEU A 313 6.69 -2.74 -2.16
C LEU A 313 6.32 -1.96 -0.91
N MET A 314 7.10 -2.15 0.15
CA MET A 314 7.03 -1.37 1.37
C MET A 314 8.42 -0.83 1.69
N PHE A 315 8.50 0.44 2.04
CA PHE A 315 9.77 1.09 2.34
C PHE A 315 9.65 1.91 3.61
N ASN A 316 10.75 2.00 4.35
CA ASN A 316 10.82 2.82 5.54
C ASN A 316 11.79 3.97 5.34
N THR A 317 11.42 5.12 5.87
CA THR A 317 12.35 6.24 6.00
C THR A 317 12.02 7.04 7.24
N ASN A 318 13.00 7.76 7.75
CA ASN A 318 12.75 8.80 8.74
C ASN A 318 12.26 10.08 8.05
N LYS A 319 12.75 10.30 6.82
CA LYS A 319 12.48 11.50 6.05
C LYS A 319 12.44 11.20 4.56
N ILE A 320 11.35 11.54 3.90
CA ILE A 320 11.19 11.42 2.46
C ILE A 320 12.13 12.42 1.77
N SER A 321 12.99 11.93 0.89
CA SER A 321 13.70 12.77 -0.08
C SER A 321 12.81 13.00 -1.30
N SER A 322 12.81 14.20 -1.88
CA SER A 322 12.05 14.48 -3.11
C SER A 322 12.86 14.06 -4.34
N VAL A 323 12.16 13.60 -5.38
CA VAL A 323 12.70 13.55 -6.75
C VAL A 323 12.68 15.00 -7.27
N GLU A 324 13.85 15.54 -7.62
CA GLU A 324 13.95 16.92 -8.12
C GLU A 324 13.21 17.06 -9.47
N ASP A 325 12.44 18.14 -9.64
CA ASP A 325 11.85 18.58 -10.92
C ASP A 325 11.01 17.53 -11.71
N SER A 326 10.29 16.62 -11.03
CA SER A 326 9.33 15.72 -11.70
C SER A 326 7.87 16.12 -11.42
N ASP A 327 7.08 16.37 -12.47
CA ASP A 327 5.62 16.51 -12.44
C ASP A 327 4.93 15.17 -12.77
N ASP A 328 5.55 14.06 -12.38
CA ASP A 328 5.14 12.72 -12.77
C ASP A 328 3.98 12.19 -11.90
N GLU A 329 2.76 12.57 -12.25
CA GLU A 329 1.53 12.15 -11.56
C GLU A 329 1.45 10.64 -11.39
N ALA A 330 1.89 9.88 -12.39
CA ALA A 330 1.86 8.42 -12.34
C ALA A 330 2.83 7.87 -11.29
N TYR A 331 3.98 8.52 -11.08
CA TYR A 331 4.91 8.17 -10.00
C TYR A 331 4.32 8.46 -8.62
N PHE A 332 3.85 9.69 -8.39
CA PHE A 332 3.32 10.09 -7.07
C PHE A 332 2.02 9.37 -6.72
N GLY A 333 1.17 9.10 -7.71
CA GLY A 333 -0.08 8.37 -7.53
C GLY A 333 0.08 6.91 -7.12
N ARG A 334 1.28 6.33 -7.22
CA ARG A 334 1.57 4.97 -6.76
C ARG A 334 1.90 4.88 -5.27
N TRP A 335 2.20 5.99 -4.61
CA TRP A 335 2.56 5.97 -3.20
C TRP A 335 1.33 5.95 -2.29
N ILE A 336 1.42 5.16 -1.23
CA ILE A 336 0.63 5.25 -0.01
C ILE A 336 1.61 5.68 1.09
N ILE A 337 1.47 6.91 1.57
CA ILE A 337 2.33 7.48 2.61
C ILE A 337 1.66 7.28 3.97
N LEU A 338 2.31 6.56 4.87
CA LEU A 338 1.86 6.32 6.25
C LEU A 338 2.79 7.05 7.22
N PHE A 339 2.24 7.97 8.01
CA PHE A 339 3.01 8.76 8.98
C PHE A 339 2.89 8.18 10.40
N PHE A 340 4.02 7.74 10.94
CA PHE A 340 4.20 7.26 12.30
C PHE A 340 4.69 8.41 13.18
N ASN A 341 3.75 9.17 13.75
CA ASN A 341 4.06 10.40 14.49
C ASN A 341 4.16 10.21 16.01
N ASN A 342 3.75 9.05 16.52
CA ASN A 342 3.70 8.79 17.96
C ASN A 342 5.06 8.22 18.42
N VAL A 343 5.86 9.02 19.12
CA VAL A 343 7.15 8.59 19.69
C VAL A 343 6.93 7.95 21.05
N PHE A 344 7.36 6.70 21.22
CA PHE A 344 7.28 5.95 22.47
C PHE A 344 8.57 6.13 23.28
N ASN A 345 8.52 6.95 24.34
CA ASN A 345 9.66 7.21 25.22
C ASN A 345 9.36 6.78 26.67
N GLY A 346 10.40 6.32 27.39
CA GLY A 346 10.34 6.06 28.84
C GLY A 346 9.44 4.89 29.24
N GLU A 347 8.54 5.13 30.20
CA GLU A 347 7.65 4.12 30.80
C GLU A 347 6.61 3.54 29.83
N ASN A 348 6.36 4.19 28.68
CA ASN A 348 5.39 3.75 27.67
C ASN A 348 5.97 2.74 26.67
N VAL A 349 7.26 2.40 26.77
CA VAL A 349 7.91 1.40 25.90
C VAL A 349 7.60 0.01 26.42
N LYS A 350 6.53 -0.60 25.87
CA LYS A 350 6.25 -2.02 26.07
C LYS A 350 7.41 -2.84 25.48
N ARG A 351 8.02 -3.71 26.28
CA ARG A 351 9.01 -4.70 25.80
C ARG A 351 8.27 -5.88 25.17
N ASN A 352 8.89 -6.53 24.19
CA ASN A 352 8.38 -7.75 23.54
C ASN A 352 6.97 -7.64 22.92
N VAL A 353 6.52 -6.44 22.54
CA VAL A 353 5.22 -6.21 21.87
C VAL A 353 5.00 -7.18 20.72
N ILE A 354 6.04 -7.46 19.94
CA ILE A 354 5.93 -8.35 18.79
C ILE A 354 5.49 -9.76 19.19
N GLU A 355 6.05 -10.35 20.25
CA GLU A 355 5.72 -11.70 20.72
C GLU A 355 4.27 -11.78 21.19
N ASP A 356 3.79 -10.71 21.83
CA ASP A 356 2.42 -10.60 22.33
C ASP A 356 1.37 -10.51 21.23
N ILE A 357 1.70 -9.83 20.12
CA ILE A 357 0.78 -9.59 19.00
C ILE A 357 0.90 -10.64 17.89
N THR A 358 1.98 -11.44 17.82
CA THR A 358 2.16 -12.49 16.78
C THR A 358 1.81 -13.90 17.24
N THR A 359 1.02 -14.04 18.32
CA THR A 359 0.51 -15.36 18.73
C THR A 359 -0.30 -16.02 17.61
N PRO A 360 -0.37 -17.37 17.53
CA PRO A 360 -1.11 -18.06 16.47
C PRO A 360 -2.57 -17.62 16.34
N LYS A 361 -3.21 -17.27 17.46
CA LYS A 361 -4.58 -16.76 17.49
C LYS A 361 -4.69 -15.37 16.86
N GLU A 362 -3.85 -14.43 17.29
CA GLU A 362 -3.83 -13.07 16.74
C GLU A 362 -3.48 -13.07 15.25
N MET A 363 -2.56 -13.93 14.80
CA MET A 363 -2.21 -14.02 13.38
C MET A 363 -3.30 -14.64 12.51
N ALA A 364 -4.03 -15.64 13.01
CA ALA A 364 -5.23 -16.15 12.34
C ALA A 364 -6.32 -15.06 12.24
N GLY A 365 -6.52 -14.27 13.30
CA GLY A 365 -7.39 -13.10 13.27
C GLY A 365 -6.91 -12.02 12.32
N PHE A 366 -5.60 -11.80 12.20
CA PHE A 366 -5.02 -10.81 11.31
C PHE A 366 -5.14 -11.21 9.84
N LEU A 367 -5.07 -12.51 9.55
CA LEU A 367 -5.43 -13.06 8.24
C LEU A 367 -6.89 -12.74 7.89
N ASN A 368 -7.84 -13.01 8.79
CA ASN A 368 -9.24 -12.63 8.59
C ASN A 368 -9.40 -11.13 8.38
N TRP A 369 -8.70 -10.33 9.18
CA TRP A 369 -8.71 -8.87 9.09
C TRP A 369 -8.20 -8.38 7.72
N GLY A 370 -7.12 -8.96 7.21
CA GLY A 370 -6.60 -8.69 5.86
C GLY A 370 -7.58 -9.12 4.76
N LEU A 371 -8.21 -10.30 4.86
CA LEU A 371 -9.20 -10.77 3.88
C LEU A 371 -10.42 -9.85 3.77
N ILE A 372 -10.88 -9.29 4.88
CA ILE A 372 -11.91 -8.25 4.90
C ILE A 372 -11.42 -6.99 4.16
N GLY A 373 -10.18 -6.58 4.39
CA GLY A 373 -9.56 -5.47 3.67
C GLY A 373 -9.49 -5.72 2.17
N LEU A 374 -9.08 -6.93 1.77
CA LEU A 374 -8.99 -7.34 0.38
C LEU A 374 -10.37 -7.27 -0.30
N LYS A 375 -11.42 -7.76 0.36
CA LYS A 375 -12.79 -7.66 -0.15
C LYS A 375 -13.16 -6.19 -0.41
N ARG A 376 -12.96 -5.32 0.57
CA ARG A 376 -13.26 -3.88 0.43
C ARG A 376 -12.45 -3.23 -0.70
N LEU A 377 -11.17 -3.58 -0.82
CA LEU A 377 -10.29 -3.10 -1.89
C LEU A 377 -10.84 -3.45 -3.29
N PHE A 378 -11.35 -4.67 -3.47
CA PHE A 378 -12.00 -5.09 -4.71
C PHE A 378 -13.37 -4.41 -4.93
N ASP A 379 -14.22 -4.36 -3.90
CA ASP A 379 -15.54 -3.73 -3.98
C ASP A 379 -15.43 -2.25 -4.38
N ASN A 380 -14.42 -1.55 -3.82
CA ASN A 380 -14.16 -0.13 -4.10
C ASN A 380 -13.35 0.09 -5.39
N ASN A 381 -12.82 -0.98 -6.00
CA ASN A 381 -11.87 -0.93 -7.11
C ASN A 381 -10.68 0.03 -6.83
N GLY A 382 -10.21 0.06 -5.58
CA GLY A 382 -9.17 0.98 -5.16
C GLY A 382 -9.03 1.07 -3.64
N PHE A 383 -7.88 1.57 -3.19
CA PHE A 383 -7.61 1.79 -1.78
C PHE A 383 -8.48 2.92 -1.23
N SER A 384 -8.89 2.80 0.03
CA SER A 384 -9.49 3.87 0.84
C SER A 384 -8.47 4.95 1.25
N TYR A 385 -7.45 5.16 0.41
CA TYR A 385 -6.40 6.15 0.60
C TYR A 385 -6.89 7.51 0.08
N PRO A 386 -7.03 8.53 0.94
CA PRO A 386 -7.75 9.76 0.56
C PRO A 386 -6.90 10.73 -0.26
N TYR A 387 -5.60 10.50 -0.39
CA TYR A 387 -4.67 11.45 -0.98
C TYR A 387 -4.44 11.19 -2.47
N THR A 388 -4.45 12.27 -3.24
CA THR A 388 -4.15 12.26 -4.67
C THR A 388 -2.64 12.21 -4.93
N ALA A 389 -2.25 12.03 -6.21
CA ALA A 389 -0.85 12.14 -6.62
C ALA A 389 -0.25 13.52 -6.27
N GLU A 390 -1.02 14.59 -6.43
CA GLU A 390 -0.59 15.95 -6.07
C GLU A 390 -0.43 16.12 -4.55
N ASP A 391 -1.34 15.56 -3.75
CA ASP A 391 -1.21 15.57 -2.30
C ASP A 391 0.04 14.82 -1.84
N ASN A 392 0.29 13.63 -2.42
CA ASN A 392 1.51 12.86 -2.16
C ASN A 392 2.76 13.66 -2.50
N LYS A 393 2.80 14.28 -3.68
CA LYS A 393 3.91 15.12 -4.10
C LYS A 393 4.18 16.23 -3.09
N ARG A 394 3.14 16.97 -2.68
CA ARG A 394 3.24 18.04 -1.68
C ARG A 394 3.78 17.53 -0.35
N MET A 395 3.30 16.39 0.14
CA MET A 395 3.81 15.76 1.36
C MET A 395 5.28 15.39 1.25
N MET A 396 5.69 14.79 0.13
CA MET A 396 7.09 14.39 -0.11
C MET A 396 8.02 15.61 -0.20
N GLU A 397 7.60 16.69 -0.87
CA GLU A 397 8.36 17.95 -0.96
C GLU A 397 8.44 18.69 0.37
N LYS A 398 7.32 18.75 1.10
CA LYS A 398 7.24 19.37 2.42
C LYS A 398 8.20 18.70 3.38
N ASP A 399 8.23 17.38 3.37
CA ASP A 399 9.16 16.64 4.20
C ASP A 399 10.60 16.90 3.71
N SER A 400 10.90 16.76 2.43
CA SER A 400 12.27 16.87 1.91
C SER A 400 12.95 18.23 2.13
N SER A 401 12.19 19.34 2.12
CA SER A 401 12.74 20.70 2.08
C SER A 401 12.08 21.65 3.05
N SER A 402 12.88 22.26 3.93
CA SER A 402 12.45 23.35 4.83
C SER A 402 11.89 24.57 4.08
N ILE A 403 12.37 24.85 2.86
CA ILE A 403 11.83 25.92 2.00
C ILE A 403 10.42 25.56 1.53
N SER A 404 10.21 24.33 1.05
CA SER A 404 8.89 23.85 0.62
C SER A 404 7.92 23.78 1.80
N ALA A 405 8.38 23.30 2.96
CA ALA A 405 7.58 23.29 4.19
C ALA A 405 7.12 24.71 4.57
N PHE A 406 8.05 25.67 4.59
CA PHE A 406 7.73 27.07 4.85
C PHE A 406 6.73 27.63 3.82
N ALA A 407 6.97 27.38 2.54
CA ALA A 407 6.12 27.86 1.47
C ALA A 407 4.69 27.33 1.60
N GLN A 408 4.53 26.01 1.72
CA GLN A 408 3.23 25.36 1.84
C GLN A 408 2.50 25.74 3.12
N ASP A 409 3.21 25.89 4.25
CA ASP A 409 2.56 26.21 5.52
C ASP A 409 2.14 27.66 5.60
N PHE A 410 2.96 28.59 5.11
CA PHE A 410 2.82 30.01 5.40
C PHE A 410 2.51 30.90 4.20
N LEU A 411 2.85 30.50 2.97
CA LEU A 411 2.71 31.36 1.80
C LEU A 411 1.41 31.05 1.04
N ILE A 412 0.84 32.10 0.46
CA ILE A 412 -0.30 32.01 -0.45
C ILE A 412 -0.05 32.90 -1.68
N VAL A 413 -0.72 32.60 -2.78
CA VAL A 413 -0.71 33.47 -3.96
C VAL A 413 -1.48 34.75 -3.62
N GLN A 414 -0.80 35.89 -3.67
CA GLN A 414 -1.44 37.19 -3.51
C GLN A 414 -0.95 38.15 -4.61
N PRO A 415 -1.70 38.32 -5.71
CA PRO A 415 -1.27 39.13 -6.84
C PRO A 415 -0.84 40.53 -6.42
N THR A 416 0.24 41.04 -7.01
CA THR A 416 0.81 42.40 -6.78
C THR A 416 1.40 42.66 -5.40
N ALA A 417 1.18 41.78 -4.41
CA ALA A 417 1.82 41.91 -3.11
C ALA A 417 3.33 41.73 -3.23
N TRP A 418 4.08 42.51 -2.45
CA TRP A 418 5.54 42.54 -2.48
C TRP A 418 6.12 42.40 -1.08
N ILE A 419 7.21 41.65 -0.96
CA ILE A 419 8.03 41.55 0.26
C ILE A 419 9.52 41.56 -0.09
N SER A 420 10.34 42.25 0.70
CA SER A 420 11.78 42.28 0.43
C SER A 420 12.42 40.89 0.59
N LYS A 421 13.50 40.61 -0.16
CA LYS A 421 14.24 39.33 -0.04
C LYS A 421 14.78 39.13 1.39
N GLU A 422 15.12 40.22 2.06
CA GLU A 422 15.61 40.23 3.44
C GLU A 422 14.49 39.82 4.41
N ASP A 423 13.33 40.48 4.32
CA ASP A 423 12.23 40.24 5.25
C ASP A 423 11.67 38.82 5.12
N LEU A 424 11.47 38.34 3.89
CA LEU A 424 10.97 36.98 3.70
C LEU A 424 11.95 35.93 4.23
N TYR A 425 13.25 36.13 4.05
CA TYR A 425 14.26 35.23 4.60
C TYR A 425 14.31 35.26 6.14
N ASN A 426 14.03 36.42 6.75
CA ASN A 426 13.93 36.52 8.22
C ASN A 426 12.70 35.77 8.75
N VAL A 427 11.55 35.87 8.08
CA VAL A 427 10.35 35.08 8.41
C VAL A 427 10.65 33.58 8.27
N TYR A 428 11.27 33.17 7.16
CA TYR A 428 11.72 31.78 6.96
C TYR A 428 12.69 31.31 8.05
N SER A 429 13.65 32.16 8.42
CA SER A 429 14.66 31.82 9.43
C SER A 429 14.02 31.56 10.79
N GLU A 430 13.03 32.36 11.19
CA GLU A 430 12.27 32.11 12.41
C GLU A 430 11.33 30.91 12.29
N TYR A 431 10.76 30.67 11.10
CA TYR A 431 9.97 29.46 10.86
C TYR A 431 10.81 28.22 11.13
N VAL A 432 12.03 28.14 10.59
CA VAL A 432 12.94 27.02 10.84
C VAL A 432 13.37 26.93 12.31
N ASN A 433 13.53 28.07 13.00
CA ASN A 433 13.81 28.05 14.45
C ASN A 433 12.65 27.45 15.27
N MET A 434 11.42 27.68 14.84
CA MET A 434 10.22 27.31 15.60
C MET A 434 9.71 25.91 15.26
N PHE A 435 9.70 25.55 13.97
CA PHE A 435 9.14 24.29 13.47
C PHE A 435 10.22 23.28 13.06
N GLY A 436 11.49 23.65 13.12
CA GLY A 436 12.61 22.79 12.76
C GLY A 436 12.90 22.75 11.25
N GLY A 437 13.79 21.83 10.86
CA GLY A 437 14.27 21.67 9.47
C GLY A 437 15.67 22.24 9.23
N ALA A 438 16.28 21.84 8.11
CA ALA A 438 17.62 22.29 7.75
C ALA A 438 17.58 23.77 7.33
N ARG A 439 18.23 24.65 8.10
CA ARG A 439 18.41 26.05 7.68
C ARG A 439 19.28 26.09 6.43
N VAL A 440 18.85 26.86 5.43
CA VAL A 440 19.64 27.14 4.23
C VAL A 440 20.15 28.58 4.28
N THR A 441 21.21 28.89 3.52
CA THR A 441 21.69 30.27 3.39
C THR A 441 20.68 31.13 2.64
N LYS A 442 20.78 32.45 2.79
CA LYS A 442 19.90 33.41 2.10
C LYS A 442 20.02 33.30 0.58
N GLU A 443 21.22 33.06 0.07
CA GLU A 443 21.50 32.88 -1.35
C GLU A 443 20.81 31.63 -1.88
N LYS A 444 20.91 30.51 -1.15
CA LYS A 444 20.23 29.26 -1.50
C LYS A 444 18.71 29.41 -1.42
N PHE A 445 18.20 30.04 -0.35
CA PHE A 445 16.77 30.35 -0.22
C PHE A 445 16.25 31.16 -1.41
N GLY A 446 16.96 32.24 -1.77
CA GLY A 446 16.56 33.09 -2.88
C GLY A 446 16.64 32.42 -4.24
N ARG A 447 17.57 31.49 -4.44
CA ARG A 447 17.68 30.71 -5.67
C ARG A 447 16.61 29.62 -5.79
N ASP A 448 16.30 28.94 -4.70
CA ASP A 448 15.51 27.71 -4.72
C ASP A 448 14.00 27.96 -4.49
N LEU A 449 13.62 29.01 -3.76
CA LEU A 449 12.21 29.38 -3.53
C LEU A 449 11.40 29.56 -4.83
N PRO A 450 11.81 30.37 -5.82
CA PRO A 450 11.03 30.57 -7.05
C PRO A 450 11.00 29.32 -7.96
N LYS A 451 11.94 28.37 -7.79
CA LYS A 451 11.90 27.07 -8.49
C LYS A 451 10.79 26.19 -7.94
N LYS A 452 10.61 26.20 -6.62
CA LYS A 452 9.60 25.43 -5.90
C LYS A 452 8.21 26.03 -6.05
N GLU A 453 8.11 27.35 -6.00
CA GLU A 453 6.84 28.08 -6.04
C GLU A 453 6.79 28.99 -7.28
N LYS A 454 6.32 28.44 -8.41
CA LYS A 454 6.35 29.12 -9.73
C LYS A 454 5.56 30.45 -9.77
N PHE A 455 4.65 30.69 -8.82
CA PHE A 455 3.92 31.96 -8.73
C PHE A 455 4.78 33.12 -8.21
N ILE A 456 5.91 32.83 -7.57
CA ILE A 456 6.84 33.79 -6.99
C ILE A 456 7.79 34.30 -8.08
N ILE A 457 7.80 35.61 -8.30
CA ILE A 457 8.70 36.25 -9.27
C ILE A 457 9.52 37.35 -8.61
N GLU A 458 10.69 37.64 -9.17
CA GLU A 458 11.52 38.75 -8.71
C GLU A 458 10.94 40.10 -9.14
N GLY A 459 10.91 41.06 -8.22
CA GLY A 459 10.48 42.43 -8.48
C GLY A 459 11.31 43.44 -7.73
N ARG A 460 11.34 44.69 -8.22
CA ARG A 460 11.98 45.81 -7.53
C ARG A 460 10.93 46.79 -7.04
N MET A 461 11.15 47.35 -5.86
CA MET A 461 10.32 48.42 -5.32
C MET A 461 11.22 49.60 -4.95
N ASP A 462 10.85 50.78 -5.46
CA ASP A 462 11.55 52.02 -5.14
C ASP A 462 11.18 52.46 -3.72
N THR A 463 12.20 52.65 -2.90
CA THR A 463 12.00 53.24 -1.57
C THR A 463 11.87 54.75 -1.67
N THR A 464 11.24 55.35 -0.66
CA THR A 464 11.16 56.81 -0.46
C THR A 464 12.53 57.52 -0.43
N ILE A 465 13.64 56.77 -0.35
CA ILE A 465 15.02 57.27 -0.28
C ILE A 465 15.80 57.03 -1.60
N LYS A 466 15.12 56.87 -2.75
CA LYS A 466 15.74 56.62 -4.08
C LYS A 466 16.66 55.38 -4.15
N LYS A 467 16.47 54.40 -3.27
CA LYS A 467 17.19 53.12 -3.30
C LYS A 467 16.22 52.01 -3.70
N SER A 468 16.39 51.43 -4.87
CA SER A 468 15.60 50.27 -5.32
C SER A 468 15.98 49.05 -4.49
N ILE A 469 15.00 48.40 -3.86
CA ILE A 469 15.18 47.13 -3.14
C ILE A 469 14.60 46.00 -3.98
N THR A 470 15.36 44.91 -4.12
CA THR A 470 14.88 43.68 -4.74
C THR A 470 14.06 42.87 -3.73
N GLY A 471 12.91 42.38 -4.17
CA GLY A 471 12.00 41.55 -3.39
C GLY A 471 11.25 40.57 -4.27
N TRP A 472 10.26 39.94 -3.66
CA TRP A 472 9.40 38.94 -4.25
C TRP A 472 8.02 39.51 -4.48
N LEU A 473 7.45 39.25 -5.65
CA LEU A 473 6.08 39.59 -6.01
C LEU A 473 5.17 38.37 -5.91
N ASN A 474 3.86 38.63 -5.82
CA ASN A 474 2.76 37.66 -5.80
C ASN A 474 2.69 36.80 -4.52
N ILE A 475 3.35 37.23 -3.44
CA ILE A 475 3.41 36.51 -2.17
C ILE A 475 2.50 37.18 -1.13
N GLY A 476 1.59 36.39 -0.57
CA GLY A 476 0.90 36.69 0.68
C GLY A 476 1.25 35.67 1.77
N PHE A 477 0.79 35.95 2.99
CA PHE A 477 0.83 34.99 4.09
C PHE A 477 -0.56 34.43 4.39
N THR A 478 -0.61 33.16 4.77
CA THR A 478 -1.83 32.50 5.25
C THR A 478 -2.34 33.15 6.55
N THR A 479 -3.58 32.83 6.93
CA THR A 479 -4.18 33.24 8.22
C THR A 479 -4.52 32.05 9.10
N ASN A 480 -3.92 30.88 8.82
CA ASN A 480 -4.16 29.65 9.58
C ASN A 480 -3.66 29.75 11.03
N LYS A 481 -4.13 28.82 11.87
CA LYS A 481 -3.80 28.77 13.30
C LYS A 481 -2.28 28.70 13.56
N ALA A 482 -1.55 27.95 12.74
CA ALA A 482 -0.10 27.80 12.87
C ALA A 482 0.61 29.14 12.65
N PHE A 483 0.25 29.87 11.59
CA PHE A 483 0.81 31.18 11.29
C PHE A 483 0.47 32.21 12.37
N ASN A 484 -0.78 32.26 12.84
CA ASN A 484 -1.17 33.17 13.92
C ASN A 484 -0.40 32.88 15.22
N THR A 485 -0.18 31.61 15.55
CA THR A 485 0.63 31.20 16.72
C THR A 485 2.09 31.63 16.56
N PHE A 486 2.65 31.43 15.37
CA PHE A 486 3.99 31.88 15.02
C PHE A 486 4.16 33.39 15.18
N LEU A 487 3.19 34.19 14.72
CA LEU A 487 3.21 35.64 14.87
C LEU A 487 3.20 36.08 16.33
N GLN A 488 2.40 35.43 17.18
CA GLN A 488 2.38 35.72 18.61
C GLN A 488 3.75 35.45 19.24
N VAL A 489 4.38 34.31 18.95
CA VAL A 489 5.69 33.95 19.51
C VAL A 489 6.78 34.94 19.09
N ILE A 490 6.79 35.39 17.83
CA ILE A 490 7.81 36.33 17.36
C ILE A 490 7.57 37.73 17.88
N SER A 491 6.32 38.17 17.99
CA SER A 491 5.97 39.46 18.59
C SER A 491 6.46 39.55 20.04
N ILE A 492 6.41 38.44 20.79
CA ILE A 492 6.91 38.38 22.18
C ILE A 492 8.44 38.43 22.23
N LYS A 493 9.14 37.79 21.28
CA LYS A 493 10.61 37.72 21.28
C LYS A 493 11.31 39.02 20.85
N ASN A 494 10.60 40.06 20.40
CA ASN A 494 11.17 41.31 19.87
C ASN A 494 12.22 41.11 18.75
N LYS A 495 12.28 39.93 18.13
CA LYS A 495 13.37 39.54 17.21
C LYS A 495 13.19 40.08 15.80
N ILE A 496 11.98 40.51 15.41
CA ILE A 496 11.75 41.09 14.09
C ILE A 496 11.03 42.44 14.22
N LYS A 497 11.83 43.53 14.17
CA LYS A 497 11.36 44.94 14.17
C LYS A 497 10.37 45.26 13.04
N TYR A 498 10.26 44.41 12.03
CA TYR A 498 9.53 44.66 10.78
C TYR A 498 8.24 43.85 10.59
N ILE A 499 7.99 42.76 11.33
CA ILE A 499 6.76 41.96 11.15
C ILE A 499 5.49 42.75 11.50
N PRO A 500 5.44 43.55 12.59
CA PRO A 500 4.28 44.39 12.85
C PRO A 500 4.05 45.39 11.71
N LYS A 501 5.08 45.94 11.09
CA LYS A 501 4.93 46.86 9.94
C LYS A 501 4.52 46.13 8.66
N ILE A 502 5.06 44.94 8.38
CA ILE A 502 4.65 44.12 7.23
C ILE A 502 3.20 43.71 7.38
N ILE A 503 2.79 43.18 8.53
CA ILE A 503 1.40 42.80 8.79
C ILE A 503 0.49 44.02 8.82
N ILE A 504 0.86 45.11 9.50
CA ILE A 504 0.06 46.35 9.47
C ILE A 504 -0.05 46.88 8.05
N HIS A 505 1.00 46.85 7.22
CA HIS A 505 0.89 47.24 5.81
C HIS A 505 -0.01 46.27 5.04
N PHE A 506 0.08 44.95 5.26
CA PHE A 506 -0.72 43.94 4.58
C PHE A 506 -2.21 43.97 4.99
N THR A 507 -2.52 44.11 6.28
CA THR A 507 -3.89 44.25 6.81
C THR A 507 -4.48 45.61 6.44
N TYR A 508 -3.69 46.68 6.43
CA TYR A 508 -4.10 48.01 5.99
C TYR A 508 -4.29 48.08 4.47
N TYR A 509 -3.47 47.39 3.67
CA TYR A 509 -3.66 47.23 2.23
C TYR A 509 -4.92 46.42 1.93
N TYR A 510 -5.20 45.34 2.68
CA TYR A 510 -6.46 44.59 2.61
C TYR A 510 -7.68 45.46 2.92
N SER A 511 -7.60 46.24 4.02
CA SER A 511 -8.67 47.15 4.43
C SER A 511 -8.89 48.24 3.36
N ARG A 512 -7.82 48.81 2.82
CA ARG A 512 -7.87 49.87 1.82
C ARG A 512 -8.31 49.36 0.45
N HIS A 513 -7.95 48.14 0.04
CA HIS A 513 -8.46 47.52 -1.19
C HIS A 513 -9.92 47.08 -1.06
N MET A 514 -10.38 46.54 0.08
CA MET A 514 -11.81 46.31 0.30
C MET A 514 -12.59 47.63 0.31
N ILE A 515 -12.02 48.69 0.87
CA ILE A 515 -12.61 50.04 0.85
C ILE A 515 -12.59 50.61 -0.57
N ILE A 516 -11.51 50.41 -1.35
CA ILE A 516 -11.41 50.86 -2.75
C ILE A 516 -12.33 50.04 -3.66
N GLU A 517 -12.51 48.74 -3.42
CA GLU A 517 -13.43 47.90 -4.19
C GLU A 517 -14.88 48.21 -3.83
N LYS A 518 -15.19 48.47 -2.55
CA LYS A 518 -16.47 49.04 -2.11
C LYS A 518 -16.69 50.46 -2.64
N ALA A 519 -15.66 51.28 -2.71
CA ALA A 519 -15.72 52.64 -3.23
C ALA A 519 -15.82 52.66 -4.76
N LEU A 520 -15.18 51.74 -5.48
CA LEU A 520 -15.31 51.55 -6.93
C LEU A 520 -16.68 50.98 -7.28
N LYS A 521 -17.21 50.04 -6.49
CA LYS A 521 -18.61 49.61 -6.58
C LYS A 521 -19.55 50.79 -6.30
N ALA A 522 -19.29 51.61 -5.29
CA ALA A 522 -20.09 52.82 -5.01
C ALA A 522 -19.96 53.92 -6.09
N LEU A 523 -18.80 54.06 -6.73
CA LEU A 523 -18.53 55.01 -7.82
C LEU A 523 -19.13 54.55 -9.16
N LEU A 524 -19.20 53.24 -9.40
CA LEU A 524 -19.93 52.67 -10.55
C LEU A 524 -21.45 52.93 -10.47
N PHE A 525 -21.97 53.24 -9.29
CA PHE A 525 -23.35 53.71 -9.07
C PHE A 525 -23.51 55.23 -9.13
N TYR A 526 -22.47 55.99 -9.49
CA TYR A 526 -22.51 57.45 -9.56
C TYR A 526 -22.23 57.95 -10.98
N LYS A 527 -23.26 57.94 -11.82
CA LYS A 527 -23.31 58.73 -13.07
C LYS A 527 -24.63 59.48 -13.12
N GLY A 528 -24.59 60.82 -13.02
CA GLY A 528 -25.72 61.69 -13.38
C GLY A 528 -26.45 62.45 -12.26
N GLY A 529 -25.92 62.55 -11.04
CA GLY A 529 -26.32 63.64 -10.12
C GLY A 529 -27.69 63.56 -9.43
N LYS A 530 -28.28 62.37 -9.24
CA LYS A 530 -29.37 62.13 -8.25
C LYS A 530 -29.21 60.74 -7.60
N LEU A 531 -29.44 60.65 -6.29
CA LEU A 531 -29.64 59.37 -5.60
C LEU A 531 -30.91 58.72 -6.16
N ILE A 532 -30.79 57.50 -6.69
CA ILE A 532 -31.94 56.65 -7.03
C ILE A 532 -32.47 56.06 -5.70
N PRO A 533 -33.76 56.19 -5.36
CA PRO A 533 -34.28 55.71 -4.09
C PRO A 533 -34.29 54.18 -3.99
N ASP A 534 -34.25 53.71 -2.75
CA ASP A 534 -34.23 52.35 -2.19
C ASP A 534 -35.38 51.40 -2.64
N GLU A 535 -36.09 51.69 -3.73
CA GLU A 535 -37.23 50.92 -4.24
C GLU A 535 -36.84 49.79 -5.21
N GLU A 536 -35.74 49.94 -5.94
CA GLU A 536 -35.25 48.89 -6.86
C GLU A 536 -34.58 47.73 -6.12
N GLN A 537 -33.90 48.00 -4.99
CA GLN A 537 -33.34 46.95 -4.14
C GLN A 537 -34.42 46.17 -3.37
N LYS A 538 -35.56 46.81 -3.04
CA LYS A 538 -36.72 46.11 -2.47
C LYS A 538 -37.40 45.22 -3.50
N LYS A 539 -37.60 45.69 -4.74
CA LYS A 539 -38.14 44.87 -5.84
C LYS A 539 -37.23 43.69 -6.20
N GLN A 540 -35.92 43.90 -6.27
CA GLN A 540 -34.95 42.83 -6.55
C GLN A 540 -34.90 41.80 -5.40
N LYS A 541 -34.94 42.25 -4.14
CA LYS A 541 -35.03 41.33 -2.99
C LYS A 541 -36.34 40.56 -2.95
N GLU A 542 -37.47 41.16 -3.33
CA GLU A 542 -38.74 40.44 -3.44
C GLU A 542 -38.77 39.45 -4.61
N GLU A 543 -38.20 39.80 -5.77
CA GLU A 543 -38.06 38.89 -6.91
C GLU A 543 -37.11 37.73 -6.61
N ASP A 544 -35.99 37.98 -5.96
CA ASP A 544 -35.05 36.93 -5.53
C ASP A 544 -35.66 36.03 -4.45
N LYS A 545 -36.52 36.58 -3.58
CA LYS A 545 -37.28 35.80 -2.60
C LYS A 545 -38.35 34.93 -3.29
N LYS A 546 -39.05 35.46 -4.31
CA LYS A 546 -40.00 34.70 -5.14
C LYS A 546 -39.31 33.61 -5.96
N LYS A 547 -38.14 33.89 -6.55
CA LYS A 547 -37.31 32.89 -7.25
C LYS A 547 -36.78 31.80 -6.32
N LYS A 548 -36.33 32.15 -5.11
CA LYS A 548 -35.91 31.15 -4.11
C LYS A 548 -37.06 30.24 -3.66
N ILE A 549 -38.26 30.81 -3.46
CA ILE A 549 -39.46 30.02 -3.12
C ILE A 549 -39.87 29.12 -4.29
N SER A 550 -39.80 29.62 -5.53
CA SER A 550 -40.06 28.82 -6.75
C SER A 550 -39.09 27.64 -6.89
N VAL A 551 -37.80 27.86 -6.65
CA VAL A 551 -36.76 26.81 -6.75
C VAL A 551 -36.89 25.80 -5.61
N ALA A 552 -37.23 26.25 -4.39
CA ALA A 552 -37.51 25.35 -3.27
C ALA A 552 -38.74 24.47 -3.55
N ARG A 553 -39.81 25.05 -4.08
CA ARG A 553 -41.05 24.32 -4.42
C ARG A 553 -40.86 23.36 -5.59
N GLN A 554 -40.02 23.69 -6.57
CA GLN A 554 -39.63 22.76 -7.64
C GLN A 554 -38.76 21.60 -7.13
N LYS A 555 -37.93 21.83 -6.10
CA LYS A 555 -37.17 20.76 -5.43
C LYS A 555 -38.06 19.84 -4.62
N GLU A 556 -39.04 20.38 -3.89
CA GLU A 556 -40.04 19.57 -3.17
C GLU A 556 -40.89 18.73 -4.13
N ILE A 557 -41.35 19.30 -5.26
CA ILE A 557 -42.09 18.56 -6.28
C ILE A 557 -41.21 17.45 -6.89
N ALA A 558 -39.94 17.72 -7.18
CA ALA A 558 -39.02 16.71 -7.70
C ALA A 558 -38.67 15.60 -6.68
N GLU A 559 -38.72 15.89 -5.37
CA GLU A 559 -38.59 14.87 -4.32
C GLU A 559 -39.87 14.03 -4.18
N ILE A 560 -41.05 14.64 -4.31
CA ILE A 560 -42.33 13.93 -4.30
C ILE A 560 -42.45 13.03 -5.54
N ASP A 561 -42.07 13.51 -6.73
CA ASP A 561 -42.07 12.69 -7.96
C ASP A 561 -41.10 11.51 -7.85
N LYS A 562 -39.93 11.69 -7.21
CA LYS A 562 -38.99 10.59 -6.95
C LYS A 562 -39.54 9.57 -5.96
N LEU A 563 -40.27 10.00 -4.93
CA LEU A 563 -40.91 9.08 -3.99
C LEU A 563 -42.02 8.28 -4.69
N GLY A 564 -42.82 8.92 -5.55
CA GLY A 564 -43.83 8.24 -6.37
C GLY A 564 -43.24 7.26 -7.39
N GLU A 565 -42.12 7.59 -8.04
CA GLU A 565 -41.42 6.65 -8.94
C GLU A 565 -40.81 5.45 -8.21
N THR A 566 -40.51 5.59 -6.91
CA THR A 566 -39.99 4.50 -6.08
C THR A 566 -41.12 3.58 -5.63
N GLU A 567 -42.26 4.13 -5.20
CA GLU A 567 -43.46 3.34 -4.86
C GLU A 567 -44.02 2.57 -6.07
N VAL A 568 -44.05 3.16 -7.26
CA VAL A 568 -44.52 2.47 -8.49
C VAL A 568 -43.57 1.33 -8.90
N LYS A 569 -42.25 1.47 -8.66
CA LYS A 569 -41.29 0.39 -8.90
C LYS A 569 -41.43 -0.73 -7.87
N ASP A 570 -41.66 -0.40 -6.61
CA ASP A 570 -41.86 -1.39 -5.55
C ASP A 570 -43.17 -2.17 -5.75
N GLU A 571 -44.25 -1.51 -6.20
CA GLU A 571 -45.51 -2.19 -6.58
C GLU A 571 -45.37 -3.08 -7.83
N GLN A 572 -44.60 -2.66 -8.84
CA GLN A 572 -44.33 -3.50 -10.02
C GLN A 572 -43.53 -4.75 -9.66
N VAL A 573 -42.50 -4.63 -8.81
CA VAL A 573 -41.69 -5.75 -8.34
C VAL A 573 -42.53 -6.73 -7.50
N LEU A 574 -43.41 -6.21 -6.63
CA LEU A 574 -44.35 -7.05 -5.88
C LEU A 574 -45.33 -7.79 -6.80
N SER A 575 -45.85 -7.14 -7.85
CA SER A 575 -46.75 -7.79 -8.81
C SER A 575 -46.06 -8.86 -9.66
N GLU A 576 -44.79 -8.67 -10.02
CA GLU A 576 -43.98 -9.65 -10.75
C GLU A 576 -43.61 -10.85 -9.86
N GLU A 577 -43.29 -10.63 -8.58
CA GLU A 577 -43.07 -11.71 -7.62
C GLU A 577 -44.34 -12.52 -7.34
N GLU A 578 -45.51 -11.88 -7.29
CA GLU A 578 -46.79 -12.56 -7.13
C GLU A 578 -47.19 -13.34 -8.40
N ALA A 579 -46.92 -12.79 -9.59
CA ALA A 579 -47.12 -13.48 -10.86
C ALA A 579 -46.18 -14.69 -11.02
N GLN A 580 -44.92 -14.58 -10.59
CA GLN A 580 -43.96 -15.68 -10.60
C GLN A 580 -44.37 -16.79 -9.60
N LYS A 581 -44.82 -16.41 -8.39
CA LYS A 581 -45.37 -17.37 -7.41
C LYS A 581 -46.66 -18.06 -7.89
N ALA A 582 -47.45 -17.41 -8.75
CA ALA A 582 -48.64 -18.02 -9.35
C ALA A 582 -48.27 -18.99 -10.49
N GLN A 583 -47.22 -18.70 -11.27
CA GLN A 583 -46.68 -19.62 -12.28
C GLN A 583 -46.00 -20.85 -11.67
N ASP A 584 -45.29 -20.70 -10.55
CA ASP A 584 -44.65 -21.84 -9.88
C ASP A 584 -45.65 -22.74 -9.14
N LYS A 585 -46.91 -22.32 -9.02
CA LYS A 585 -47.99 -23.03 -8.31
C LYS A 585 -49.07 -23.62 -9.24
N ALA A 586 -49.02 -23.30 -10.54
CA ALA A 586 -49.81 -23.89 -11.61
C ALA A 586 -49.01 -25.00 -12.30
#